data_AF-A0A2W6SFS2-F1
#
_entry.id   AF-A0A2W6SFS2-F1
#
_cell.length_a   1.000
_cell.length_b   1.000
_cell.length_c   1.000
_cell.angle_alpha   90.00
_cell.angle_beta   90.00
_cell.angle_gamma   90.00
#
_symmetry.space_group_name_H-M   'P 1'
#
loop_
_entity.id
_entity.type
_entity.pdbx_description
1 polymer ?
#
loop_
_entity_poly.entity_id
_entity_poly.type
_entity_poly.pdbx_seq_one_letter_code
_entity_poly.pdbx_strand_id
1 'polypeptide(L)'
;MNADQILPLIFGRLTLEALPLHEPILVVTMIVVALGGVALLGALTYFKLWGYLWKEWFTTVDHKKIGIMYMILGLIMFVRGFADAIMMRLQQAMAFGGSEGYLNAHHYDQVFTAHGVIMIFFVAMPLVTGIMNYVVPLQIGARDVSFPFLNNFSFWMTTAGAIIVMASLFVGEFARTGWLAYPPLSGIGYSPGVGVDYYIWALQIAGVGTTLSGINLIATIVKMRAPGMGMMKMPVFTWTSLCT
;
A
#
# COMPACT_ATOMS: atom_id res chain seq x y z
N MET A 1 22.09 -9.93 33.75
CA MET A 1 21.02 -9.08 33.19
C MET A 1 19.71 -9.84 33.33
N ASN A 2 18.68 -9.23 33.90
CA ASN A 2 17.36 -9.84 34.02
C ASN A 2 16.59 -9.75 32.69
N ALA A 3 15.53 -10.55 32.53
CA ALA A 3 14.68 -10.55 31.33
C ALA A 3 14.20 -9.14 30.95
N ASP A 4 13.87 -8.30 31.94
CA ASP A 4 13.42 -6.91 31.77
C ASP A 4 14.49 -5.98 31.18
N GLN A 5 15.77 -6.36 31.23
CA GLN A 5 16.88 -5.62 30.61
C GLN A 5 17.29 -6.19 29.26
N ILE A 6 17.06 -7.49 29.03
CA ILE A 6 17.43 -8.19 27.78
C ILE A 6 16.36 -7.97 26.71
N LEU A 7 15.07 -8.01 27.10
CA LEU A 7 13.95 -7.89 26.17
C LEU A 7 13.94 -6.54 25.42
N PRO A 8 14.13 -5.37 26.05
CA PRO A 8 14.21 -4.10 25.32
C PRO A 8 15.46 -3.98 24.44
N LEU A 9 16.56 -4.67 24.78
CA LEU A 9 17.78 -4.65 23.98
C LEU A 9 17.61 -5.43 22.66
N ILE A 10 16.84 -6.52 22.68
CA ILE A 10 16.63 -7.38 21.51
C ILE A 10 15.41 -6.95 20.69
N PHE A 11 14.31 -6.59 21.35
CA PHE A 11 13.01 -6.34 20.71
C PHE A 11 12.58 -4.87 20.73
N GLY A 12 13.36 -3.98 21.34
CA GLY A 12 13.03 -2.56 21.42
C GLY A 12 11.72 -2.32 22.18
N ARG A 13 10.80 -1.56 21.56
CA ARG A 13 9.47 -1.27 22.11
C ARG A 13 8.44 -2.38 21.86
N LEU A 14 8.80 -3.45 21.15
CA LEU A 14 7.87 -4.52 20.80
C LEU A 14 7.64 -5.43 22.00
N THR A 15 6.40 -5.50 22.47
CA THR A 15 5.94 -6.38 23.55
C THR A 15 4.74 -7.20 23.07
N LEU A 16 4.36 -8.24 23.83
CA LEU A 16 3.15 -9.03 23.53
C LEU A 16 1.86 -8.20 23.62
N GLU A 17 1.89 -7.07 24.35
CA GLU A 17 0.78 -6.12 24.46
C GLU A 17 0.53 -5.35 23.15
N ALA A 18 1.50 -5.34 22.23
CA ALA A 18 1.31 -4.77 20.91
C ALA A 18 0.33 -5.58 20.04
N LEU A 19 -0.01 -6.81 20.42
CA LEU A 19 -1.02 -7.58 19.71
C LEU A 19 -2.42 -7.19 20.19
N PRO A 20 -3.37 -6.86 19.29
CA PRO A 20 -4.71 -6.42 19.66
C PRO A 20 -5.63 -7.59 20.09
N LEU A 21 -5.18 -8.43 21.01
CA LEU A 21 -5.89 -9.64 21.46
C LEU A 21 -7.14 -9.35 22.28
N HIS A 22 -7.27 -8.13 22.80
CA HIS A 22 -8.44 -7.67 23.56
C HIS A 22 -9.55 -7.12 22.67
N GLU A 23 -9.27 -6.82 21.40
CA GLU A 23 -10.21 -6.18 20.47
C GLU A 23 -10.92 -7.23 19.58
N PRO A 24 -12.23 -7.51 19.78
CA PRO A 24 -12.91 -8.61 19.09
C PRO A 24 -12.88 -8.46 17.57
N ILE A 25 -13.06 -7.24 17.05
CA ILE A 25 -13.06 -6.97 15.60
C ILE A 25 -11.69 -7.28 14.99
N LEU A 26 -10.60 -6.88 15.67
CA LEU A 26 -9.24 -7.10 15.20
C LEU A 26 -8.84 -8.57 15.31
N VAL A 27 -9.23 -9.27 16.38
CA VAL A 27 -8.99 -10.71 16.54
C VAL A 27 -9.69 -11.52 15.46
N VAL A 28 -10.97 -11.25 15.19
CA VAL A 28 -11.72 -11.94 14.11
C VAL A 28 -11.05 -11.66 12.76
N THR A 29 -10.67 -10.41 12.50
CA THR A 29 -9.97 -10.03 11.27
C THR A 29 -8.64 -10.77 11.13
N MET A 30 -7.86 -10.87 12.21
CA MET A 30 -6.60 -11.60 12.25
C MET A 30 -6.78 -13.08 11.95
N ILE A 31 -7.79 -13.72 12.53
CA ILE A 31 -8.11 -15.14 12.27
C ILE A 31 -8.48 -15.33 10.80
N VAL A 32 -9.37 -14.51 10.26
CA VAL A 32 -9.82 -14.61 8.85
C VAL A 32 -8.64 -14.42 7.90
N VAL A 33 -7.81 -13.41 8.13
CA VAL A 33 -6.62 -13.13 7.30
C VAL A 33 -5.60 -14.25 7.42
N ALA A 34 -5.35 -14.77 8.63
CA ALA A 34 -4.43 -15.89 8.85
C ALA A 34 -4.92 -17.16 8.14
N LEU A 35 -6.20 -17.51 8.27
CA LEU A 35 -6.80 -18.66 7.58
C LEU A 35 -6.72 -18.49 6.06
N GLY A 36 -7.05 -17.29 5.54
CA GLY A 36 -6.92 -16.98 4.12
C GLY A 36 -5.48 -17.10 3.62
N GLY A 37 -4.52 -16.59 4.39
CA GLY A 37 -3.08 -16.70 4.09
C GLY A 37 -2.58 -18.13 4.09
N VAL A 38 -2.98 -18.95 5.07
CA VAL A 38 -2.65 -20.38 5.14
C VAL A 38 -3.29 -21.14 3.97
N ALA A 39 -4.55 -20.87 3.64
CA ALA A 39 -5.22 -21.48 2.50
C ALA A 39 -4.53 -21.12 1.17
N LEU A 40 -4.16 -19.86 0.99
CA LEU A 40 -3.41 -19.41 -0.18
C LEU A 40 -2.03 -20.09 -0.27
N LEU A 41 -1.27 -20.09 0.83
CA LEU A 41 0.04 -20.74 0.92
C LEU A 41 -0.05 -22.24 0.60
N GLY A 42 -1.06 -22.91 1.17
CA GLY A 42 -1.38 -24.31 0.91
C GLY A 42 -1.69 -24.57 -0.56
N ALA A 43 -2.55 -23.75 -1.17
CA ALA A 43 -2.89 -23.85 -2.59
C ALA A 43 -1.67 -23.64 -3.50
N LEU A 44 -0.87 -22.59 -3.26
CA LEU A 44 0.34 -22.32 -4.03
C LEU A 44 1.35 -23.47 -3.97
N THR A 45 1.47 -24.08 -2.79
CA THR A 45 2.38 -25.21 -2.56
C THR A 45 1.85 -26.50 -3.19
N TYR A 46 0.57 -26.79 -3.00
CA TYR A 46 -0.10 -27.98 -3.56
C TYR A 46 -0.06 -27.99 -5.09
N PHE A 47 -0.36 -26.85 -5.74
CA PHE A 47 -0.31 -26.70 -7.19
C PHE A 47 1.10 -26.40 -7.74
N LYS A 48 2.14 -26.38 -6.90
CA LYS A 48 3.55 -26.15 -7.27
C LYS A 48 3.78 -24.86 -8.06
N LEU A 49 3.04 -23.80 -7.74
CA LEU A 49 3.05 -22.53 -8.48
C LEU A 49 4.26 -21.64 -8.14
N TRP A 50 5.02 -21.94 -7.09
CA TRP A 50 6.16 -21.13 -6.63
C TRP A 50 7.21 -20.86 -7.73
N GLY A 51 7.60 -21.89 -8.48
CA GLY A 51 8.59 -21.75 -9.55
C GLY A 51 8.09 -20.85 -10.69
N TYR A 52 6.79 -20.93 -11.00
CA TYR A 52 6.14 -20.07 -12.00
C TYR A 52 6.03 -18.63 -11.50
N LEU A 53 5.52 -18.40 -10.29
CA LEU A 53 5.38 -17.06 -9.71
C LEU A 53 6.72 -16.36 -9.59
N TRP A 54 7.76 -17.06 -9.15
CA TRP A 54 9.11 -16.49 -9.04
C TRP A 54 9.63 -16.03 -10.40
N LYS A 55 9.67 -16.93 -11.39
CA LYS A 55 10.28 -16.68 -12.70
C LYS A 55 9.46 -15.72 -13.58
N GLU A 56 8.14 -15.85 -13.53
CA GLU A 56 7.25 -15.16 -14.47
C GLU A 56 6.68 -13.84 -13.93
N TRP A 57 6.57 -13.67 -12.60
CA TRP A 57 5.89 -12.53 -12.00
C TRP A 57 6.77 -11.74 -11.05
N PHE A 58 7.31 -12.35 -9.99
CA PHE A 58 8.00 -11.59 -8.95
C PHE A 58 9.29 -10.92 -9.45
N THR A 59 10.06 -11.61 -10.28
CA THR A 59 11.30 -11.07 -10.87
C THR A 59 11.13 -10.58 -12.30
N THR A 60 9.89 -10.36 -12.77
CA THR A 60 9.65 -9.89 -14.13
C THR A 60 10.07 -8.44 -14.32
N VAL A 61 10.58 -8.12 -15.51
CA VAL A 61 10.84 -6.74 -15.95
C VAL A 61 9.86 -6.24 -17.00
N ASP A 62 8.96 -7.12 -17.49
CA ASP A 62 7.96 -6.75 -18.49
C ASP A 62 6.95 -5.75 -17.89
N HIS A 63 6.91 -4.53 -18.45
CA HIS A 63 6.00 -3.46 -18.07
C HIS A 63 4.53 -3.87 -18.04
N LYS A 64 4.09 -4.84 -18.86
CA LYS A 64 2.72 -5.36 -18.86
C LYS A 64 2.42 -6.13 -17.58
N LYS A 65 3.31 -7.05 -17.20
CA LYS A 65 3.14 -7.85 -15.98
C LYS A 65 3.28 -6.98 -14.72
N ILE A 66 4.23 -6.05 -14.71
CA ILE A 66 4.36 -5.07 -13.63
C ILE A 66 3.09 -4.21 -13.51
N GLY A 67 2.55 -3.72 -14.64
CA GLY A 67 1.29 -2.99 -14.66
C GLY A 67 0.11 -3.80 -14.09
N ILE A 68 0.02 -5.08 -14.42
CA ILE A 68 -0.98 -6.01 -13.84
C ILE A 68 -0.78 -6.17 -12.33
N MET A 69 0.45 -6.36 -11.85
CA MET A 69 0.72 -6.49 -10.42
C MET A 69 0.34 -5.23 -9.64
N TYR A 70 0.62 -4.03 -10.19
CA TYR A 70 0.16 -2.76 -9.63
C TYR A 70 -1.37 -2.69 -9.52
N MET A 71 -2.08 -3.09 -10.57
CA MET A 71 -3.55 -3.10 -10.54
C MET A 71 -4.10 -4.12 -9.53
N ILE A 72 -3.51 -5.30 -9.43
CA ILE A 72 -3.88 -6.31 -8.43
C ILE A 72 -3.64 -5.78 -7.02
N LEU A 73 -2.48 -5.17 -6.75
CA LEU A 73 -2.20 -4.53 -5.46
C LEU A 73 -3.28 -3.48 -5.12
N GLY A 74 -3.58 -2.59 -6.08
CA GLY A 74 -4.61 -1.57 -5.91
C GLY A 74 -5.99 -2.16 -5.58
N LEU A 75 -6.37 -3.27 -6.23
CA LEU A 75 -7.64 -3.96 -5.97
C LEU A 75 -7.67 -4.65 -4.59
N ILE A 76 -6.58 -5.28 -4.17
CA ILE A 76 -6.47 -5.88 -2.82
C ILE A 76 -6.60 -4.79 -1.76
N MET A 77 -5.89 -3.68 -1.93
CA MET A 77 -5.94 -2.54 -1.01
C MET A 77 -7.31 -1.85 -1.04
N PHE A 78 -8.01 -1.86 -2.19
CA PHE A 78 -9.36 -1.33 -2.32
C PHE A 78 -10.35 -2.08 -1.44
N VAL A 79 -10.28 -3.41 -1.39
CA VAL A 79 -11.14 -4.20 -0.50
C VAL A 79 -10.98 -3.76 0.96
N ARG A 80 -9.74 -3.56 1.40
CA ARG A 80 -9.47 -3.09 2.77
C ARG A 80 -9.93 -1.64 2.97
N GLY A 81 -9.64 -0.74 2.04
CA GLY A 81 -10.10 0.66 2.12
C GLY A 81 -11.63 0.78 2.13
N PHE A 82 -12.31 -0.05 1.36
CA PHE A 82 -13.77 -0.11 1.29
C PHE A 82 -14.38 -0.67 2.58
N ALA A 83 -13.77 -1.69 3.19
CA ALA A 83 -14.17 -2.19 4.50
C ALA A 83 -14.14 -1.07 5.56
N ASP A 84 -13.06 -0.30 5.62
CA ASP A 84 -12.96 0.87 6.52
C ASP A 84 -14.03 1.93 6.24
N ALA A 85 -14.36 2.18 4.96
CA ALA A 85 -15.41 3.12 4.60
C ALA A 85 -16.78 2.67 5.13
N ILE A 86 -17.12 1.39 4.95
CA ILE A 86 -18.35 0.79 5.49
C ILE A 86 -18.35 0.93 7.02
N MET A 87 -17.24 0.60 7.69
CA MET A 87 -17.16 0.70 9.14
C MET A 87 -17.42 2.13 9.64
N MET A 88 -16.79 3.13 9.02
CA MET A 88 -17.03 4.53 9.39
C MET A 88 -18.49 4.95 9.16
N ARG A 89 -19.08 4.56 8.01
CA ARG A 89 -20.48 4.92 7.70
C ARG A 89 -21.46 4.23 8.64
N LEU A 90 -21.23 2.97 9.00
CA LEU A 90 -22.03 2.25 10.00
C LEU A 90 -21.93 2.89 11.38
N GLN A 91 -20.72 3.27 11.81
CA GLN A 91 -20.54 3.96 13.08
C GLN A 91 -21.34 5.27 13.13
N GLN A 92 -21.26 6.09 12.07
CA GLN A 92 -22.01 7.35 12.00
C GLN A 92 -23.53 7.13 12.00
N ALA A 93 -24.02 6.09 11.34
CA ALA A 93 -25.44 5.74 11.33
C ALA A 93 -25.93 5.27 12.71
N MET A 94 -25.13 4.47 13.41
CA MET A 94 -25.48 3.95 14.74
C MET A 94 -25.37 5.01 15.83
N ALA A 95 -24.36 5.88 15.77
CA ALA A 95 -24.17 6.95 16.74
C ALA A 95 -25.19 8.09 16.58
N PHE A 96 -25.97 8.08 15.49
CA PHE A 96 -27.04 9.05 15.29
C PHE A 96 -28.06 8.99 16.42
N GLY A 97 -28.46 10.15 16.94
CA GLY A 97 -29.39 10.22 18.08
C GLY A 97 -28.74 10.03 19.46
N GLY A 98 -27.41 10.10 19.57
CA GLY A 98 -26.69 10.13 20.85
C GLY A 98 -26.24 8.77 21.38
N SER A 99 -26.30 7.71 20.57
CA SER A 99 -25.69 6.43 20.90
C SER A 99 -24.16 6.52 20.76
N GLU A 100 -23.41 5.74 21.55
CA GLU A 100 -21.96 5.66 21.42
C GLU A 100 -21.52 4.89 20.15
N GLY A 101 -22.42 4.11 19.55
CA GLY A 101 -22.09 3.22 18.42
C GLY A 101 -21.20 2.04 18.84
N TYR A 102 -20.40 1.53 17.92
CA TYR A 102 -19.53 0.36 18.14
C TYR A 102 -18.03 0.65 17.98
N LEU A 103 -17.65 1.80 17.40
CA LEU A 103 -16.26 2.27 17.34
C LEU A 103 -16.09 3.44 18.31
N ASN A 104 -15.22 3.27 19.31
CA ASN A 104 -14.77 4.39 20.13
C ASN A 104 -13.91 5.38 19.31
N ALA A 105 -13.66 6.57 19.85
CA ALA A 105 -12.85 7.59 19.19
C ALA A 105 -11.45 7.09 18.79
N HIS A 106 -10.83 6.28 19.66
CA HIS A 106 -9.50 5.72 19.42
C HIS A 106 -9.44 4.90 18.12
N HIS A 107 -10.38 3.99 17.89
CA HIS A 107 -10.43 3.17 16.68
C HIS A 107 -10.97 3.93 15.48
N TYR A 108 -11.98 4.78 15.68
CA TYR A 108 -12.57 5.55 14.59
C TYR A 108 -11.51 6.42 13.90
N ASP A 109 -10.66 7.10 14.67
CA ASP A 109 -9.61 7.96 14.14
C ASP A 109 -8.51 7.16 13.40
N GLN A 110 -8.19 5.95 13.88
CA GLN A 110 -7.27 5.04 13.18
C GLN A 110 -7.85 4.56 11.84
N VAL A 111 -9.09 4.09 11.85
CA VAL A 111 -9.80 3.61 10.65
C VAL A 111 -9.90 4.73 9.62
N PHE A 112 -10.30 5.94 10.03
CA PHE A 112 -10.37 7.10 9.14
C PHE A 112 -9.00 7.46 8.53
N THR A 113 -7.97 7.50 9.37
CA THR A 113 -6.62 7.83 8.93
C THR A 113 -6.09 6.78 7.95
N ALA A 114 -6.20 5.50 8.30
CA ALA A 114 -5.76 4.39 7.46
C ALA A 114 -6.55 4.31 6.14
N HIS A 115 -7.87 4.51 6.18
CA HIS A 115 -8.71 4.60 4.98
C HIS A 115 -8.19 5.65 4.00
N GLY A 116 -7.99 6.89 4.46
CA GLY A 116 -7.51 7.97 3.60
C GLY A 116 -6.15 7.68 3.00
N VAL A 117 -5.21 7.20 3.82
CA VAL A 117 -3.87 6.81 3.35
C VAL A 117 -3.94 5.71 2.29
N ILE A 118 -4.75 4.67 2.52
CA ILE A 118 -4.83 3.54 1.60
C ILE A 118 -5.51 3.91 0.30
N MET A 119 -6.63 4.62 0.35
CA MET A 119 -7.36 4.99 -0.87
C MET A 119 -6.53 5.88 -1.80
N ILE A 120 -5.74 6.81 -1.25
CA ILE A 120 -4.88 7.67 -2.07
C ILE A 120 -3.61 6.94 -2.50
N PHE A 121 -2.80 6.47 -1.55
CA PHE A 121 -1.44 6.02 -1.83
C PHE A 121 -1.33 4.57 -2.27
N PHE A 122 -2.30 3.73 -1.90
CA PHE A 122 -2.23 2.28 -2.14
C PHE A 122 -3.38 1.74 -2.99
N VAL A 123 -4.36 2.57 -3.37
CA VAL A 123 -5.40 2.25 -4.35
C VAL A 123 -5.25 3.14 -5.58
N ALA A 124 -5.49 4.45 -5.46
CA ALA A 124 -5.50 5.35 -6.60
C ALA A 124 -4.13 5.38 -7.31
N MET A 125 -3.04 5.62 -6.55
CA MET A 125 -1.69 5.70 -7.11
C MET A 125 -1.25 4.39 -7.81
N PRO A 126 -1.38 3.18 -7.20
CA PRO A 126 -1.09 1.91 -7.89
C PRO A 126 -1.95 1.65 -9.12
N LEU A 127 -3.27 1.92 -9.07
CA LEU A 127 -4.14 1.69 -10.23
C LEU A 127 -3.73 2.57 -11.41
N VAL A 128 -3.52 3.87 -11.17
CA VAL A 128 -3.08 4.81 -12.21
C VAL A 128 -1.71 4.42 -12.74
N THR A 129 -0.74 4.18 -11.85
CA THR A 129 0.63 3.78 -12.23
C THR A 129 0.63 2.45 -13.00
N GLY A 130 -0.23 1.51 -12.63
CA GLY A 130 -0.35 0.21 -13.29
C GLY A 130 -0.91 0.32 -14.71
N ILE A 131 -1.95 1.13 -14.91
CA ILE A 131 -2.51 1.40 -16.23
C ILE A 131 -1.47 2.13 -17.11
N MET A 132 -0.78 3.14 -16.57
CA MET A 132 0.27 3.85 -17.30
C MET A 132 1.41 2.91 -17.72
N ASN A 133 1.89 2.07 -16.80
CA ASN A 133 2.91 1.07 -17.08
C ASN A 133 2.50 0.10 -18.19
N TYR A 134 1.25 -0.34 -18.18
CA TYR A 134 0.75 -1.28 -19.18
C TYR A 134 0.60 -0.62 -20.56
N VAL A 135 -0.05 0.55 -20.59
CA VAL A 135 -0.58 1.14 -21.82
C VAL A 135 0.41 2.08 -22.51
N VAL A 136 1.18 2.88 -21.76
CA VAL A 136 2.02 3.94 -22.35
C VAL A 136 3.07 3.39 -23.33
N PRO A 137 3.89 2.36 -22.99
CA PRO A 137 4.88 1.85 -23.93
C PRO A 137 4.25 1.34 -25.24
N LEU A 138 3.08 0.71 -25.14
CA LEU A 138 2.32 0.23 -26.31
C LEU A 138 1.83 1.38 -27.18
N GLN A 139 1.30 2.45 -26.59
CA GLN A 139 0.80 3.61 -27.31
C GLN A 139 1.89 4.37 -28.08
N ILE A 140 3.11 4.40 -27.56
CA ILE A 140 4.23 5.08 -28.21
C ILE A 140 5.05 4.18 -29.15
N GLY A 141 4.67 2.90 -29.27
CA GLY A 141 5.41 1.91 -30.06
C GLY A 141 6.77 1.53 -29.49
N ALA A 142 6.96 1.66 -28.18
CA ALA A 142 8.15 1.21 -27.48
C ALA A 142 8.03 -0.29 -27.13
N ARG A 143 9.16 -0.99 -27.09
CA ARG A 143 9.19 -2.41 -26.69
C ARG A 143 9.02 -2.62 -25.19
N ASP A 144 9.52 -1.66 -24.40
CA ASP A 144 9.50 -1.66 -22.94
C ASP A 144 9.76 -0.22 -22.44
N VAL A 145 9.78 -0.03 -21.12
CA VAL A 145 10.18 1.22 -20.45
C VAL A 145 11.70 1.45 -20.48
N SER A 146 12.14 2.68 -20.21
CA SER A 146 13.55 3.07 -20.23
C SER A 146 14.42 2.33 -19.21
N PHE A 147 13.87 2.07 -18.02
CA PHE A 147 14.58 1.40 -16.93
C PHE A 147 13.75 0.21 -16.42
N PRO A 148 13.81 -0.97 -17.06
CA PRO A 148 12.95 -2.11 -16.70
C PRO A 148 13.21 -2.65 -15.28
N PHE A 149 14.47 -2.69 -14.82
CA PHE A 149 14.80 -3.09 -13.45
C PHE A 149 14.26 -2.10 -12.41
N LEU A 150 14.43 -0.79 -12.66
CA LEU A 150 13.87 0.23 -11.76
C LEU A 150 12.35 0.12 -11.71
N ASN A 151 11.69 -0.27 -12.80
CA ASN A 151 10.25 -0.48 -12.80
C ASN A 151 9.80 -1.60 -11.84
N ASN A 152 10.52 -2.73 -11.83
CA ASN A 152 10.26 -3.82 -10.90
C ASN A 152 10.54 -3.38 -9.45
N PHE A 153 11.65 -2.68 -9.22
CA PHE A 153 12.00 -2.17 -7.89
C PHE A 153 10.96 -1.17 -7.37
N SER A 154 10.48 -0.24 -8.22
CA SER A 154 9.43 0.70 -7.86
C SER A 154 8.15 0.00 -7.37
N PHE A 155 7.73 -1.07 -8.05
CA PHE A 155 6.57 -1.87 -7.65
C PHE A 155 6.78 -2.49 -6.26
N TRP A 156 7.95 -3.06 -6.00
CA TRP A 156 8.23 -3.69 -4.71
C TRP A 156 8.37 -2.67 -3.57
N MET A 157 8.85 -1.46 -3.84
CA MET A 157 8.85 -0.37 -2.86
C MET A 157 7.42 0.07 -2.49
N THR A 158 6.53 0.21 -3.49
CA THR A 158 5.11 0.46 -3.22
C THR A 158 4.47 -0.68 -2.42
N THR A 159 4.76 -1.92 -2.79
CA THR A 159 4.25 -3.11 -2.10
C THR A 159 4.77 -3.20 -0.66
N ALA A 160 6.05 -2.89 -0.41
CA ALA A 160 6.63 -2.85 0.93
C ALA A 160 5.95 -1.80 1.81
N GLY A 161 5.68 -0.61 1.27
CA GLY A 161 4.89 0.41 1.98
C GLY A 161 3.49 -0.09 2.35
N ALA A 162 2.81 -0.76 1.42
CA ALA A 162 1.49 -1.35 1.67
C ALA A 162 1.54 -2.44 2.76
N ILE A 163 2.57 -3.29 2.75
CA ILE A 163 2.79 -4.31 3.77
C ILE A 163 2.99 -3.67 5.15
N ILE A 164 3.73 -2.56 5.25
CA ILE A 164 3.94 -1.85 6.52
C ILE A 164 2.62 -1.30 7.07
N VAL A 165 1.76 -0.71 6.22
CA VAL A 165 0.42 -0.27 6.64
C VAL A 165 -0.45 -1.45 7.08
N MET A 166 -0.38 -2.59 6.39
CA MET A 166 -1.17 -3.76 6.76
C MET A 166 -0.64 -4.43 8.04
N ALA A 167 0.66 -4.37 8.30
CA ALA A 167 1.26 -4.90 9.51
C ALA A 167 0.79 -4.16 10.76
N SER A 168 0.54 -2.85 10.67
CA SER A 168 0.07 -2.05 11.81
C SER A 168 -1.33 -2.44 12.29
N LEU A 169 -2.08 -3.22 11.50
CA LEU A 169 -3.38 -3.77 11.90
C LEU A 169 -3.24 -4.88 12.94
N PHE A 170 -2.13 -5.61 12.89
CA PHE A 170 -1.90 -6.81 13.72
C PHE A 170 -0.85 -6.59 14.80
N VAL A 171 0.06 -5.64 14.60
CA VAL A 171 1.15 -5.33 15.54
C VAL A 171 1.18 -3.83 15.77
N GLY A 172 0.86 -3.41 16.98
CA GLY A 172 0.74 -2.02 17.37
C GLY A 172 -0.59 -1.40 16.94
N GLU A 173 -0.53 -0.20 16.41
CA GLU A 173 -1.67 0.59 15.96
C GLU A 173 -1.26 1.47 14.77
N PHE A 174 -2.24 2.02 14.04
CA PHE A 174 -1.96 3.01 12.99
C PHE A 174 -2.12 4.44 13.50
N ALA A 175 -1.68 5.42 12.70
CA ALA A 175 -1.79 6.84 13.04
C ALA A 175 -3.26 7.25 13.28
N ARG A 176 -3.48 8.17 14.23
CA ARG A 176 -4.78 8.77 14.59
C ARG A 176 -4.90 10.24 14.18
N THR A 177 -4.02 10.70 13.29
CA THR A 177 -3.77 12.12 13.03
C THR A 177 -4.32 12.59 11.68
N GLY A 178 -5.19 11.79 11.06
CA GLY A 178 -5.67 12.00 9.70
C GLY A 178 -4.60 11.68 8.65
N TRP A 179 -5.02 11.55 7.39
CA TRP A 179 -4.15 11.08 6.30
C TRP A 179 -2.99 12.03 5.93
N LEU A 180 -2.95 13.23 6.51
CA LEU A 180 -1.89 14.22 6.31
C LEU A 180 -0.99 14.39 7.56
N ALA A 181 -1.31 13.74 8.68
CA ALA A 181 -0.53 13.74 9.93
C ALA A 181 -0.06 15.13 10.40
N TYR A 182 -0.99 16.07 10.60
CA TYR A 182 -0.68 17.46 10.92
C TYR A 182 0.05 17.63 12.27
N PRO A 183 1.12 18.46 12.33
CA PRO A 183 1.60 19.01 13.59
C PRO A 183 0.57 19.97 14.22
N PRO A 184 0.51 20.10 15.56
CA PRO A 184 1.37 19.41 16.53
C PRO A 184 0.88 17.99 16.88
N LEU A 185 -0.31 17.58 16.44
CA LEU A 185 -0.95 16.32 16.85
C LEU A 185 -0.09 15.09 16.54
N SER A 186 0.64 15.08 15.42
CA SER A 186 1.55 14.00 15.03
C SER A 186 2.89 13.99 15.79
N GLY A 187 3.16 14.99 16.63
CA GLY A 187 4.37 15.06 17.44
C GLY A 187 4.29 14.14 18.67
N ILE A 188 5.46 13.74 19.17
CA ILE A 188 5.60 12.80 20.30
C ILE A 188 4.86 13.24 21.57
N GLY A 189 4.65 14.55 21.77
CA GLY A 189 3.92 15.08 22.92
C GLY A 189 2.43 14.78 22.91
N TYR A 190 1.82 14.60 21.72
CA TYR A 190 0.39 14.29 21.57
C TYR A 190 0.14 12.86 21.06
N SER A 191 1.05 12.31 20.25
CA SER A 191 0.99 10.96 19.70
C SER A 191 2.25 10.17 20.07
N PRO A 192 2.40 9.69 21.32
CA PRO A 192 3.58 8.95 21.77
C PRO A 192 3.66 7.50 21.25
N GLY A 193 2.56 6.99 20.71
CA GLY A 193 2.45 5.62 20.17
C GLY A 193 3.15 5.45 18.82
N VAL A 194 3.21 4.20 18.35
CA VAL A 194 3.94 3.81 17.12
C VAL A 194 3.19 4.11 15.82
N GLY A 195 1.92 4.54 15.90
CA GLY A 195 1.07 4.70 14.71
C GLY A 195 1.58 5.74 13.71
N VAL A 196 2.14 6.85 14.19
CA VAL A 196 2.76 7.87 13.32
C VAL A 196 4.04 7.32 12.67
N ASP A 197 4.79 6.45 13.35
CA ASP A 197 6.00 5.82 12.79
C ASP A 197 5.63 4.88 11.62
N TYR A 198 4.57 4.08 11.75
CA TYR A 198 4.03 3.28 10.65
C TYR A 198 3.67 4.14 9.44
N TYR A 199 2.96 5.26 9.67
CA TYR A 199 2.61 6.23 8.63
C TYR A 199 3.85 6.79 7.92
N ILE A 200 4.86 7.22 8.69
CA ILE A 200 6.10 7.80 8.15
C ILE A 200 6.81 6.78 7.25
N TRP A 201 7.13 5.60 7.78
CA TRP A 201 7.96 4.65 7.03
C TRP A 201 7.22 4.02 5.85
N ALA A 202 5.92 3.74 5.99
CA ALA A 202 5.13 3.23 4.88
C ALA A 202 5.14 4.18 3.68
N LEU A 203 4.89 5.48 3.92
CA LEU A 203 4.82 6.47 2.85
C LEU A 203 6.19 6.88 2.32
N GLN A 204 7.24 6.90 3.14
CA GLN A 204 8.59 7.18 2.65
C GLN A 204 9.08 6.08 1.70
N ILE A 205 8.90 4.81 2.07
CA ILE A 205 9.28 3.68 1.23
C ILE A 205 8.44 3.66 -0.06
N ALA A 206 7.12 3.79 0.04
CA ALA A 206 6.26 3.87 -1.14
C ALA A 206 6.60 5.09 -2.03
N GLY A 207 6.94 6.22 -1.41
CA GLY A 207 7.30 7.49 -2.05
C GLY A 207 8.54 7.38 -2.94
N VAL A 208 9.56 6.64 -2.50
CA VAL A 208 10.73 6.30 -3.33
C VAL A 208 10.29 5.53 -4.58
N GLY A 209 9.43 4.52 -4.42
CA GLY A 209 8.90 3.74 -5.54
C GLY A 209 8.15 4.60 -6.57
N THR A 210 7.22 5.46 -6.11
CA THR A 210 6.48 6.37 -7.00
C THR A 210 7.38 7.37 -7.71
N THR A 211 8.41 7.90 -7.04
CA THR A 211 9.36 8.84 -7.65
C THR A 211 10.12 8.17 -8.79
N LEU A 212 10.62 6.96 -8.56
CA LEU A 212 11.33 6.18 -9.57
C LEU A 212 10.43 5.82 -10.77
N SER A 213 9.15 5.48 -10.51
CA SER A 213 8.17 5.24 -11.58
C SER A 213 7.94 6.49 -12.46
N GLY A 214 7.81 7.67 -11.85
CA GLY A 214 7.65 8.92 -12.59
C GLY A 214 8.86 9.23 -13.48
N ILE A 215 10.07 9.14 -12.93
CA ILE A 215 11.32 9.32 -13.69
C ILE A 215 11.38 8.35 -14.88
N ASN A 216 11.01 7.09 -14.66
CA ASN A 216 11.05 6.06 -15.70
C ASN A 216 10.06 6.35 -16.83
N LEU A 217 8.82 6.74 -16.51
CA LEU A 217 7.81 7.06 -17.52
C LEU A 217 8.17 8.32 -18.31
N ILE A 218 8.69 9.37 -17.66
CA ILE A 218 9.16 10.58 -18.35
C ILE A 218 10.27 10.22 -19.35
N ALA A 219 11.30 9.48 -18.92
CA ALA A 219 12.38 9.04 -19.80
C ALA A 219 11.85 8.21 -20.98
N THR A 220 10.92 7.30 -20.72
CA THR A 220 10.30 6.42 -21.72
C THR A 220 9.57 7.24 -22.79
N ILE A 221 8.69 8.15 -22.38
CA ILE A 221 7.88 8.97 -23.29
C ILE A 221 8.77 9.91 -24.11
N VAL A 222 9.81 10.49 -23.51
CA VAL A 222 10.66 11.46 -24.22
C VAL A 222 11.61 10.77 -25.20
N LYS A 223 12.18 9.62 -24.84
CA LYS A 223 13.33 9.02 -25.55
C LYS A 223 13.02 7.75 -26.36
N MET A 224 11.94 7.03 -26.08
CA MET A 224 11.72 5.68 -26.66
C MET A 224 10.56 5.58 -27.66
N ARG A 225 10.01 6.70 -28.11
CA ARG A 225 8.92 6.72 -29.09
C ARG A 225 9.33 6.13 -30.44
N ALA A 226 8.36 5.57 -31.15
CA ALA A 226 8.54 5.11 -32.52
C ALA A 226 8.98 6.23 -33.47
N PRO A 227 9.81 5.93 -34.50
CA PRO A 227 10.22 6.90 -35.51
C PRO A 227 9.01 7.58 -36.18
N GLY A 228 9.08 8.91 -36.35
CA GLY A 228 7.99 9.70 -36.95
C GLY A 228 6.92 10.20 -35.98
N MET A 229 6.92 9.73 -34.73
CA MET A 229 6.03 10.22 -33.67
C MET A 229 6.62 11.43 -32.94
N GLY A 230 6.29 12.64 -33.40
CA GLY A 230 6.58 13.89 -32.68
C GLY A 230 5.73 14.05 -31.40
N MET A 231 6.11 14.98 -30.51
CA MET A 231 5.39 15.23 -29.24
C MET A 231 3.88 15.44 -29.47
N MET A 232 3.50 16.35 -30.37
CA MET A 232 2.10 16.68 -30.63
C MET A 232 1.31 15.61 -31.41
N LYS A 233 1.94 14.48 -31.73
CA LYS A 233 1.29 13.32 -32.37
C LYS A 233 1.04 12.18 -31.39
N MET A 234 1.45 12.30 -30.12
CA MET A 234 1.19 11.28 -29.10
C MET A 234 -0.30 11.25 -28.73
N PRO A 235 -0.85 10.08 -28.36
CA PRO A 235 -2.21 9.99 -27.84
C PRO A 235 -2.40 10.82 -26.57
N VAL A 236 -3.64 11.28 -26.33
CA VAL A 236 -3.98 12.12 -25.16
C VAL A 236 -3.66 11.41 -23.84
N PHE A 237 -3.85 10.10 -23.76
CA PHE A 237 -3.48 9.32 -22.57
C PHE A 237 -1.97 9.37 -22.29
N THR A 238 -1.12 9.27 -23.32
CA THR A 238 0.34 9.42 -23.17
C THR A 238 0.72 10.83 -22.73
N TRP A 239 0.05 11.86 -23.27
CA TRP A 239 0.27 13.25 -22.86
C TRP A 239 -0.09 13.52 -21.41
N THR A 240 -1.27 13.07 -20.99
CA THR A 240 -1.71 13.18 -19.59
C THR A 240 -0.80 12.39 -18.66
N SER A 241 -0.33 11.21 -19.09
CA SER A 241 0.68 10.41 -18.38
C SER A 241 2.02 11.12 -18.25
N LEU A 242 2.42 11.97 -19.22
CA LEU A 242 3.65 12.76 -19.13
C LEU A 242 3.52 13.92 -18.13
N CYS A 243 2.32 14.49 -17.99
CA CYS A 243 2.04 15.59 -17.06
C CYS A 243 1.79 15.13 -15.62
N THR A 244 1.47 13.84 -15.43
CA THR A 244 1.21 13.22 -14.11
C THR A 244 2.53 12.96 -13.41
#